data_AF-A0A0F9ITB2-F1
#
_entry.id   AF-A0A0F9ITB2-F1
#
_cell.length_a   1.000
_cell.length_b   1.000
_cell.length_c   1.000
_cell.angle_alpha   90.00
_cell.angle_beta   90.00
_cell.angle_gamma   90.00
#
_symmetry.space_group_name_H-M   'P 1'
#
loop_
_entity.id
_entity.type
_entity.pdbx_description
1 polymer ?
#
loop_
_entity_poly.entity_id
_entity_poly.type
_entity_poly.pdbx_seq_one_letter_code
_entity_poly.pdbx_strand_id
1 'polypeptide(L)'
;MAIDINAIIIVGTLFVIFGIFLLFDLFKRNEKYAYLAYLVAVIPASTIWGLGYDPVLAFLILVILWDITLLRDTIGVYLKKEKDINEILLYLTLSILILLIISAILPVVNVSLQNYLERMAFFWLPNIHSEVVNFNPSIVLGFKISATLLILLIIIPLIIDIKDEDVPLPVFIIYIGIFIIPFLYISYIWLPEAMGVLTFLFSVVLFFVLLLITRSGKEAK
;
A
#
# COMPACT_ATOMS: atom_id res chain seq x y z
N MET A 1 -30.81 -7.77 -0.29
CA MET A 1 -30.75 -7.15 1.04
C MET A 1 -30.85 -5.65 0.81
N ALA A 2 -31.90 -4.98 1.30
CA ALA A 2 -32.01 -3.53 1.17
C ALA A 2 -30.83 -2.91 1.94
N ILE A 3 -30.10 -2.00 1.31
CA ILE A 3 -28.98 -1.33 1.97
C ILE A 3 -29.57 -0.50 3.11
N ASP A 4 -29.18 -0.80 4.35
CA ASP A 4 -29.59 -0.04 5.53
C ASP A 4 -29.07 1.40 5.38
N ILE A 5 -29.99 2.36 5.38
CA ILE A 5 -29.66 3.77 5.21
C ILE A 5 -28.73 4.25 6.34
N ASN A 6 -28.83 3.65 7.53
CA ASN A 6 -27.95 3.93 8.65
C ASN A 6 -26.51 3.51 8.34
N ALA A 7 -26.32 2.35 7.72
CA ALA A 7 -24.99 1.86 7.34
C ALA A 7 -24.34 2.77 6.28
N ILE A 8 -25.11 3.27 5.31
CA ILE A 8 -24.63 4.26 4.33
C ILE A 8 -24.19 5.55 5.02
N ILE A 9 -25.01 6.08 5.94
CA ILE A 9 -24.71 7.32 6.66
C ILE A 9 -23.42 7.16 7.48
N ILE A 10 -23.26 6.02 8.16
CA ILE A 10 -22.05 5.72 8.95
C ILE A 10 -20.82 5.68 8.04
N VAL A 11 -20.86 4.89 6.97
CA VAL A 11 -19.73 4.77 6.03
C VAL A 11 -19.40 6.13 5.39
N GLY A 12 -20.41 6.89 4.96
CA GLY A 12 -20.23 8.23 4.42
C GLY A 12 -19.57 9.17 5.43
N THR A 13 -19.97 9.12 6.70
CA THR A 13 -19.35 9.90 7.78
C THR A 13 -17.89 9.52 7.98
N LEU A 14 -17.55 8.23 7.93
CA LEU A 14 -16.16 7.77 8.05
C LEU A 14 -15.28 8.27 6.90
N PHE A 15 -15.80 8.34 5.67
CA PHE A 15 -15.08 8.96 4.55
C PHE A 15 -14.89 10.47 4.75
N VAL A 16 -15.88 11.18 5.32
CA VAL A 16 -15.74 12.60 5.66
C VAL A 16 -14.66 12.78 6.72
N ILE A 17 -14.61 11.94 7.75
CA ILE A 17 -13.55 11.95 8.77
C ILE A 17 -12.19 11.73 8.11
N PHE A 18 -12.06 10.72 7.23
CA PHE A 18 -10.84 10.53 6.45
C PHE A 18 -10.46 11.79 5.65
N GLY A 19 -11.40 12.42 4.96
CA GLY A 19 -11.17 13.65 4.21
C GLY A 19 -10.64 14.80 5.08
N ILE A 20 -11.13 14.93 6.32
CA ILE A 20 -10.62 15.94 7.28
C ILE A 20 -9.14 15.68 7.60
N PHE A 21 -8.76 14.42 7.88
CA PHE A 21 -7.36 14.06 8.13
C PHE A 21 -6.49 14.17 6.88
N LEU A 22 -7.04 13.86 5.70
CA LEU A 22 -6.34 14.00 4.43
C LEU A 22 -5.99 15.46 4.15
N LEU A 23 -6.92 16.38 4.40
CA LEU A 23 -6.74 17.81 4.17
C LEU A 23 -6.13 18.54 5.39
N PHE A 24 -5.71 17.81 6.43
CA PHE A 24 -5.22 18.41 7.68
C PHE A 24 -4.04 19.36 7.45
N ASP A 25 -3.13 19.00 6.54
CA ASP A 25 -2.00 19.84 6.12
C ASP A 25 -2.43 21.16 5.45
N LEU A 26 -3.56 21.17 4.72
CA LEU A 26 -4.06 22.38 4.06
C LEU A 26 -4.51 23.45 5.07
N PHE A 27 -4.85 23.04 6.29
CA PHE A 27 -5.18 23.98 7.37
C PHE A 27 -3.94 24.64 7.98
N LYS A 28 -2.72 24.37 7.47
CA LYS A 28 -1.45 24.96 7.95
C LYS A 28 -1.23 24.80 9.46
N ARG A 29 -1.83 23.77 10.06
CA ARG A 29 -1.57 23.41 11.46
C ARG A 29 -0.31 22.55 11.43
N ASN A 30 0.77 23.01 12.04
CA ASN A 30 2.10 22.36 12.09
C ASN A 30 2.13 21.04 12.90
N GLU A 31 1.02 20.32 12.97
CA GLU A 31 0.89 19.10 13.75
C GLU A 31 1.09 17.89 12.83
N LYS A 32 1.80 16.86 13.32
CA LYS A 32 2.06 15.62 12.57
C LYS A 32 0.81 14.75 12.33
N TYR A 33 -0.40 15.29 12.54
CA TYR A 33 -1.65 14.54 12.43
C TYR A 33 -2.05 14.22 10.99
N ALA A 34 -1.46 14.88 10.00
CA ALA A 34 -1.74 14.54 8.61
C ALA A 34 -1.30 13.12 8.22
N TYR A 35 -0.30 12.55 8.91
CA TYR A 35 0.09 11.16 8.73
C TYR A 35 -0.91 10.17 9.37
N LEU A 36 -1.79 10.62 10.27
CA LEU A 36 -2.87 9.76 10.77
C LEU A 36 -3.88 9.40 9.68
N ALA A 37 -3.91 10.12 8.56
CA ALA A 37 -4.78 9.80 7.42
C ALA A 37 -4.61 8.35 6.95
N TYR A 38 -3.38 7.80 7.00
CA TYR A 38 -3.12 6.39 6.66
C TYR A 38 -3.89 5.42 7.56
N LEU A 39 -3.93 5.68 8.86
CA LEU A 39 -4.61 4.85 9.86
C LEU A 39 -6.13 5.02 9.74
N VAL A 40 -6.57 6.27 9.57
CA VAL A 40 -8.00 6.60 9.44
C VAL A 40 -8.59 5.98 8.18
N ALA A 41 -7.82 5.83 7.09
CA ALA A 41 -8.26 5.16 5.86
C ALA A 41 -8.68 3.69 6.07
N VAL A 42 -8.09 3.01 7.07
CA VAL A 42 -8.41 1.61 7.38
C VAL A 42 -9.84 1.47 7.89
N ILE A 43 -10.35 2.48 8.60
CA ILE A 43 -11.66 2.45 9.28
C ILE A 43 -12.83 2.34 8.28
N PRO A 44 -13.02 3.24 7.30
CA PRO A 44 -14.12 3.11 6.34
C PRO A 44 -14.00 1.82 5.52
N ALA A 45 -12.80 1.44 5.08
CA ALA A 45 -12.61 0.22 4.30
C ALA A 45 -12.96 -1.05 5.09
N SER A 46 -12.51 -1.14 6.35
CA SER A 46 -12.82 -2.27 7.22
C SER A 46 -14.29 -2.31 7.63
N THR A 47 -14.95 -1.14 7.70
CA THR A 47 -16.40 -1.07 7.93
C THR A 47 -17.18 -1.61 6.74
N ILE A 48 -16.79 -1.22 5.51
CA ILE A 48 -17.39 -1.76 4.27
C ILE A 48 -17.24 -3.28 4.24
N TRP A 49 -16.04 -3.79 4.56
CA TRP A 49 -15.83 -5.23 4.65
C TRP A 49 -16.69 -5.89 5.74
N GLY A 50 -16.77 -5.31 6.94
CA GLY A 50 -17.57 -5.81 8.06
C GLY A 50 -19.08 -5.85 7.79
N LEU A 51 -19.57 -5.00 6.87
CA LEU A 51 -20.96 -5.03 6.39
C LEU A 51 -21.24 -6.17 5.40
N GLY A 52 -20.24 -6.98 5.03
CA GLY A 52 -20.40 -8.13 4.14
C GLY A 52 -20.28 -7.81 2.65
N TYR A 53 -19.74 -6.63 2.31
CA TYR A 53 -19.38 -6.35 0.92
C TYR A 53 -18.17 -7.19 0.48
N ASP A 54 -17.97 -7.27 -0.84
CA ASP A 54 -16.84 -7.97 -1.45
C ASP A 54 -15.51 -7.52 -0.80
N PRO A 55 -14.71 -8.45 -0.24
CA PRO A 55 -13.44 -8.09 0.39
C PRO A 55 -12.44 -7.48 -0.57
N VAL A 56 -12.42 -7.90 -1.85
CA VAL A 56 -11.52 -7.30 -2.86
C VAL A 56 -11.93 -5.85 -3.10
N LEU A 57 -13.23 -5.54 -3.12
CA LEU A 57 -13.71 -4.16 -3.23
C LEU A 57 -13.31 -3.32 -2.01
N ALA A 58 -13.46 -3.85 -0.79
CA ALA A 58 -13.06 -3.15 0.42
C ALA A 58 -11.55 -2.86 0.44
N PHE A 59 -10.73 -3.83 0.03
CA PHE A 59 -9.28 -3.66 -0.08
C PHE A 59 -8.90 -2.72 -1.22
N LEU A 60 -9.59 -2.76 -2.36
CA LEU A 60 -9.42 -1.79 -3.45
C LEU A 60 -9.66 -0.36 -2.95
N ILE A 61 -10.76 -0.13 -2.24
CA ILE A 61 -11.06 1.18 -1.66
C ILE A 61 -9.93 1.60 -0.72
N LEU A 62 -9.45 0.72 0.16
CA LEU A 62 -8.35 1.02 1.07
C LEU A 62 -7.08 1.43 0.32
N VAL A 63 -6.70 0.67 -0.70
CA VAL A 63 -5.50 0.97 -1.52
C VAL A 63 -5.67 2.31 -2.22
N ILE A 64 -6.84 2.62 -2.78
CA ILE A 64 -7.12 3.93 -3.38
C ILE A 64 -6.98 5.06 -2.35
N LEU A 65 -7.50 4.89 -1.14
CA LEU A 65 -7.35 5.90 -0.08
C LEU A 65 -5.88 6.10 0.30
N TRP A 66 -5.10 5.02 0.39
CA TRP A 66 -3.66 5.12 0.62
C TRP A 66 -2.92 5.76 -0.57
N ASP A 67 -3.28 5.45 -1.82
CA ASP A 67 -2.74 6.10 -3.02
C ASP A 67 -2.96 7.60 -2.97
N ILE A 68 -4.19 8.05 -2.63
CA ILE A 68 -4.50 9.47 -2.50
C ILE A 68 -3.64 10.12 -1.38
N THR A 69 -3.46 9.41 -0.27
CA THR A 69 -2.66 9.89 0.87
C THR A 69 -1.17 10.00 0.51
N LEU A 70 -0.63 8.99 -0.18
CA LEU A 70 0.73 8.98 -0.70
C LEU A 70 0.93 10.03 -1.79
N LEU A 71 0.00 10.19 -2.73
CA LEU A 71 0.08 11.24 -3.75
C LEU A 71 0.14 12.62 -3.10
N ARG A 72 -0.70 12.88 -2.09
CA ARG A 72 -0.65 14.12 -1.30
C ARG A 72 0.73 14.30 -0.66
N ASP A 73 1.26 13.29 0.02
CA ASP A 73 2.52 13.44 0.75
C ASP A 73 3.74 13.48 -0.18
N THR A 74 3.79 12.64 -1.21
CA THR A 74 4.87 12.56 -2.20
C THR A 74 4.90 13.78 -3.12
N ILE A 75 3.76 14.17 -3.72
CA ILE A 75 3.70 15.30 -4.67
C ILE A 75 3.54 16.63 -3.92
N GLY A 76 2.67 16.67 -2.92
CA GLY A 76 2.31 17.89 -2.22
C GLY A 76 3.39 18.41 -1.27
N VAL A 77 4.26 17.52 -0.75
CA VAL A 77 5.08 17.84 0.42
C VAL A 77 6.53 17.33 0.34
N TYR A 78 6.79 16.10 -0.12
CA TYR A 78 8.17 15.57 -0.30
C TYR A 78 8.91 16.31 -1.42
N LEU A 79 8.29 16.51 -2.59
CA LEU A 79 8.88 17.35 -3.65
C LEU A 79 9.11 18.81 -3.22
N LYS A 80 8.43 19.27 -2.16
CA LYS A 80 8.63 20.58 -1.54
C LYS A 80 9.58 20.56 -0.33
N LYS A 81 10.14 19.39 0.01
CA LYS A 81 11.07 19.13 1.13
C LYS A 81 10.52 19.44 2.53
N GLU A 82 9.21 19.37 2.73
CA GLU A 82 8.59 19.70 4.03
C GLU A 82 8.29 18.44 4.88
N LYS A 83 8.41 17.23 4.33
CA LYS A 83 8.14 15.95 5.02
C LYS A 83 9.22 14.91 4.77
N ASP A 84 9.42 14.06 5.77
CA ASP A 84 10.37 12.94 5.77
C ASP A 84 9.68 11.65 5.28
N ILE A 85 10.30 11.00 4.28
CA ILE A 85 9.81 9.72 3.73
C ILE A 85 9.76 8.63 4.81
N ASN A 86 10.65 8.68 5.80
CA ASN A 86 10.66 7.72 6.91
C ASN A 86 9.39 7.81 7.75
N GLU A 87 8.86 9.01 7.97
CA GLU A 87 7.59 9.19 8.69
C GLU A 87 6.42 8.66 7.86
N ILE A 88 6.38 8.96 6.56
CA ILE A 88 5.35 8.44 5.65
C ILE A 88 5.31 6.90 5.70
N LEU A 89 6.48 6.26 5.56
CA LEU A 89 6.61 4.81 5.59
C LEU A 89 6.24 4.21 6.94
N LEU A 90 6.59 4.88 8.05
CA LEU A 90 6.22 4.45 9.39
C LEU A 90 4.70 4.38 9.56
N TYR A 91 3.98 5.44 9.20
CA TYR A 91 2.52 5.48 9.35
C TYR A 91 1.80 4.55 8.36
N LEU A 92 2.32 4.39 7.14
CA LEU A 92 1.80 3.40 6.19
C LEU A 92 1.99 1.98 6.73
N THR A 93 3.18 1.64 7.22
CA THR A 93 3.49 0.33 7.80
C THR A 93 2.62 0.04 9.02
N LEU A 94 2.42 1.02 9.90
CA LEU A 94 1.52 0.90 11.03
C LEU A 94 0.08 0.64 10.58
N SER A 95 -0.36 1.29 9.50
CA SER A 95 -1.71 1.10 8.94
C SER A 95 -1.89 -0.30 8.34
N ILE A 96 -0.86 -0.82 7.65
CA ILE A 96 -0.83 -2.20 7.15
C ILE A 96 -0.90 -3.18 8.33
N LEU A 97 -0.15 -2.93 9.41
CA LEU A 97 -0.17 -3.78 10.60
C LEU A 97 -1.57 -3.81 11.24
N ILE A 98 -2.24 -2.66 11.36
CA ILE A 98 -3.62 -2.60 11.85
C ILE A 98 -4.58 -3.38 10.93
N LEU A 99 -4.44 -3.23 9.60
CA LEU A 99 -5.23 -4.00 8.64
C LEU A 99 -5.04 -5.51 8.83
N LEU A 100 -3.81 -5.98 9.05
CA LEU A 100 -3.52 -7.39 9.32
C LEU A 100 -4.16 -7.87 10.64
N ILE A 101 -4.17 -7.04 11.68
CA ILE A 101 -4.86 -7.38 12.93
C ILE A 101 -6.37 -7.50 12.69
N ILE A 102 -6.96 -6.54 11.98
CA ILE A 102 -8.38 -6.59 11.61
C ILE A 102 -8.67 -7.83 10.77
N SER A 103 -7.78 -8.17 9.83
CA SER A 103 -7.97 -9.32 8.96
C SER A 103 -7.85 -10.66 9.67
N ALA A 104 -7.12 -10.73 10.78
CA ALA A 104 -7.10 -11.90 11.65
C ALA A 104 -8.38 -12.03 12.50
N ILE A 105 -8.93 -10.91 12.99
CA ILE A 105 -10.01 -10.91 13.99
C ILE A 105 -11.39 -10.91 13.33
N LEU A 106 -11.63 -10.01 12.37
CA LEU A 106 -12.96 -9.71 11.85
C LEU A 106 -13.67 -10.95 11.26
N PRO A 107 -13.01 -11.79 10.43
CA PRO A 107 -13.66 -12.98 9.87
C PRO A 107 -13.85 -14.10 10.88
N VAL A 108 -13.13 -14.08 12.01
CA VAL A 108 -13.33 -15.03 13.12
C VAL A 108 -14.57 -14.66 13.91
N VAL A 109 -14.83 -13.36 14.10
CA VAL A 109 -16.04 -12.86 14.78
C VAL A 109 -17.28 -13.05 13.89
N ASN A 110 -17.16 -12.82 12.59
CA ASN A 110 -18.23 -13.04 11.63
C ASN A 110 -17.80 -14.02 10.53
N VAL A 111 -18.14 -15.30 10.73
CA VAL A 111 -17.77 -16.40 9.84
C VAL A 111 -18.29 -16.22 8.41
N SER A 112 -19.38 -15.48 8.21
CA SER A 112 -19.91 -15.22 6.87
C SER A 112 -18.95 -14.42 5.98
N LEU A 113 -17.99 -13.72 6.56
CA LEU A 113 -16.96 -12.96 5.84
C LEU A 113 -15.85 -13.87 5.29
N GLN A 114 -15.75 -15.13 5.71
CA GLN A 114 -14.71 -16.07 5.27
C GLN A 114 -14.96 -16.61 3.85
N ASN A 115 -16.18 -16.49 3.33
CA ASN A 115 -16.63 -17.12 2.08
C ASN A 115 -15.85 -16.68 0.81
N TYR A 116 -15.07 -15.61 0.90
CA TYR A 116 -14.34 -15.00 -0.21
C TYR A 116 -12.86 -14.74 0.13
N LEU A 117 -12.36 -15.41 1.17
CA LEU A 117 -11.03 -15.18 1.71
C LEU A 117 -10.26 -16.49 1.78
N GLU A 118 -8.96 -16.38 1.61
CA GLU A 118 -8.06 -17.48 1.88
C GLU A 118 -7.31 -17.21 3.18
N ARG A 119 -7.16 -18.27 3.97
CA ARG A 119 -6.41 -18.21 5.21
C ARG A 119 -4.93 -18.39 4.91
N MET A 120 -4.17 -17.31 4.98
CA MET A 120 -2.72 -17.32 4.91
C MET A 120 -2.16 -17.28 6.34
N ALA A 121 -1.71 -18.43 6.84
CA ALA A 121 -1.34 -18.63 8.23
C ALA A 121 -2.46 -18.23 9.21
N PHE A 122 -2.37 -17.06 9.83
CA PHE A 122 -3.35 -16.53 10.79
C PHE A 122 -4.25 -15.43 10.21
N PHE A 123 -3.93 -14.93 9.02
CA PHE A 123 -4.61 -13.80 8.40
C PHE A 123 -5.58 -14.27 7.33
N TRP A 124 -6.75 -13.64 7.26
CA TRP A 124 -7.72 -13.86 6.20
C TRP A 124 -7.57 -12.76 5.16
N LEU A 125 -7.03 -13.09 3.99
CA LEU A 125 -6.75 -12.13 2.94
C LEU A 125 -7.51 -12.49 1.66
N PRO A 126 -7.92 -11.50 0.86
CA PRO A 126 -8.52 -11.78 -0.43
C PRO A 126 -7.49 -12.42 -1.36
N ASN A 127 -7.82 -13.57 -1.94
CA ASN A 127 -7.05 -14.15 -3.02
C ASN A 127 -7.66 -13.77 -4.37
N ILE A 128 -7.08 -12.77 -5.02
CA ILE A 128 -7.50 -12.26 -6.34
C ILE A 128 -7.30 -13.25 -7.50
N HIS A 129 -6.60 -14.36 -7.26
CA HIS A 129 -6.36 -15.43 -8.24
C HIS A 129 -7.16 -16.70 -7.93
N SER A 130 -8.02 -16.67 -6.91
CA SER A 130 -8.79 -17.86 -6.52
C SER A 130 -9.73 -18.29 -7.64
N GLU A 131 -9.60 -19.54 -8.11
CA GLU A 131 -10.53 -20.13 -9.08
C GLU A 131 -11.91 -20.43 -8.48
N VAL A 132 -11.97 -20.53 -7.15
CA VAL A 132 -13.19 -20.86 -6.39
C VAL A 132 -14.11 -19.63 -6.27
N VAL A 133 -13.53 -18.44 -6.22
CA VAL A 133 -14.27 -17.19 -6.02
C VAL A 133 -14.22 -16.35 -7.29
N ASN A 134 -15.36 -16.25 -7.97
CA ASN A 134 -15.47 -15.45 -9.19
C ASN A 134 -15.68 -13.97 -8.86
N PHE A 135 -14.58 -13.26 -8.58
CA PHE A 135 -14.58 -11.82 -8.40
C PHE A 135 -14.87 -11.08 -9.71
N ASN A 136 -15.46 -9.89 -9.62
CA ASN A 136 -15.68 -9.06 -10.80
C ASN A 136 -14.32 -8.70 -11.44
N PRO A 137 -14.07 -9.04 -12.72
CA PRO A 137 -12.79 -8.79 -13.37
C PRO A 137 -12.36 -7.33 -13.38
N SER A 138 -13.31 -6.39 -13.44
CA SER A 138 -13.03 -4.95 -13.38
C SER A 138 -12.53 -4.51 -12.00
N ILE A 139 -13.08 -5.10 -10.92
CA ILE A 139 -12.65 -4.82 -9.55
C ILE A 139 -11.24 -5.40 -9.34
N VAL A 140 -10.99 -6.62 -9.81
CA VAL A 140 -9.67 -7.25 -9.75
C VAL A 140 -8.65 -6.41 -10.50
N LEU A 141 -8.92 -6.01 -11.74
CA LEU A 141 -8.01 -5.18 -12.53
C LEU A 141 -7.75 -3.82 -11.85
N GLY A 142 -8.80 -3.18 -11.33
CA GLY A 142 -8.67 -1.95 -10.54
C GLY A 142 -7.73 -2.15 -9.34
N PHE A 143 -7.88 -3.25 -8.62
CA PHE A 143 -7.00 -3.61 -7.51
C PHE A 143 -5.56 -3.82 -7.96
N LYS A 144 -5.32 -4.54 -9.07
CA LYS A 144 -3.96 -4.73 -9.61
C LYS A 144 -3.29 -3.40 -9.94
N ILE A 145 -4.01 -2.49 -10.59
CA ILE A 145 -3.50 -1.18 -10.99
C ILE A 145 -3.21 -0.32 -9.76
N SER A 146 -4.18 -0.18 -8.84
CA SER A 146 -4.00 0.62 -7.61
C SER A 146 -2.88 0.07 -6.73
N ALA A 147 -2.80 -1.25 -6.53
CA ALA A 147 -1.71 -1.85 -5.75
C ALA A 147 -0.34 -1.61 -6.40
N THR A 148 -0.26 -1.64 -7.73
CA THR A 148 0.98 -1.30 -8.45
C THR A 148 1.35 0.17 -8.26
N LEU A 149 0.37 1.07 -8.33
CA LEU A 149 0.56 2.49 -8.10
C LEU A 149 1.08 2.76 -6.68
N LEU A 150 0.47 2.14 -5.66
CA LEU A 150 0.88 2.22 -4.27
C LEU A 150 2.37 1.90 -4.10
N ILE A 151 2.80 0.78 -4.67
CA ILE A 151 4.20 0.34 -4.59
C ILE A 151 5.11 1.33 -5.32
N LEU A 152 4.74 1.81 -6.50
CA LEU A 152 5.54 2.82 -7.21
C LEU A 152 5.66 4.13 -6.41
N LEU A 153 4.58 4.57 -5.75
CA LEU A 153 4.58 5.77 -4.91
C LEU A 153 5.46 5.64 -3.66
N ILE A 154 5.78 4.41 -3.24
CA ILE A 154 6.73 4.12 -2.17
C ILE A 154 8.16 4.02 -2.71
N ILE A 155 8.35 3.28 -3.81
CA ILE A 155 9.67 2.99 -4.37
C ILE A 155 10.31 4.25 -4.95
N ILE A 156 9.56 5.06 -5.70
CA ILE A 156 10.12 6.21 -6.42
C ILE A 156 10.77 7.22 -5.46
N PRO A 157 10.13 7.68 -4.37
CA PRO A 157 10.76 8.58 -3.41
C PRO A 157 12.00 7.98 -2.76
N LEU A 158 11.98 6.69 -2.41
CA LEU A 158 13.14 6.01 -1.83
C LEU A 158 14.34 5.97 -2.79
N ILE A 159 14.09 5.72 -4.08
CA ILE A 159 15.15 5.75 -5.10
C ILE A 159 15.69 7.18 -5.29
N ILE A 160 14.83 8.19 -5.24
CA ILE A 160 15.23 9.61 -5.34
C ILE A 160 16.11 10.01 -4.15
N ASP A 161 15.84 9.48 -2.95
CA ASP A 161 16.61 9.77 -1.74
C ASP A 161 18.05 9.27 -1.84
N ILE A 162 18.26 8.10 -2.46
CA ILE A 162 19.58 7.46 -2.65
C ILE A 162 20.35 8.09 -3.84
N LYS A 163 19.68 8.91 -4.65
CA LYS A 163 20.30 9.51 -5.84
C LYS A 163 21.48 10.39 -5.45
N ASP A 164 22.57 10.29 -6.22
CA ASP A 164 23.82 11.03 -6.00
C ASP A 164 24.55 10.70 -4.68
N GLU A 165 24.10 9.72 -3.89
CA GLU A 165 24.83 9.24 -2.71
C GLU A 165 26.05 8.40 -3.11
N ASP A 166 27.13 8.54 -2.34
CA ASP A 166 28.35 7.72 -2.46
C ASP A 166 28.11 6.38 -1.74
N VAL A 167 27.46 5.45 -2.42
CA VAL A 167 27.08 4.14 -1.88
C VAL A 167 28.13 3.09 -2.26
N PRO A 168 28.71 2.34 -1.30
CA PRO A 168 29.61 1.23 -1.63
C PRO A 168 28.82 0.01 -2.15
N LEU A 169 29.43 -0.79 -3.03
CA LEU A 169 28.80 -1.94 -3.70
C LEU A 169 28.00 -2.89 -2.76
N PRO A 170 28.52 -3.26 -1.57
CA PRO A 170 27.77 -4.10 -0.63
C PRO A 170 26.43 -3.50 -0.15
N VAL A 171 26.33 -2.18 -0.08
CA VAL A 171 25.12 -1.49 0.38
C VAL A 171 24.02 -1.51 -0.70
N PHE A 172 24.37 -1.55 -1.99
CA PHE A 172 23.37 -1.79 -3.05
C PHE A 172 22.67 -3.13 -2.90
N ILE A 173 23.39 -4.17 -2.49
CA ILE A 173 22.81 -5.50 -2.27
C ILE A 173 21.77 -5.43 -1.14
N ILE A 174 22.06 -4.64 -0.09
CA ILE A 174 21.12 -4.41 1.01
C ILE A 174 19.87 -3.68 0.50
N TYR A 175 20.03 -2.59 -0.26
CA TYR A 175 18.89 -1.87 -0.83
C TYR A 175 18.03 -2.78 -1.71
N ILE A 176 18.64 -3.53 -2.62
CA ILE A 176 17.92 -4.50 -3.45
C ILE A 176 17.17 -5.50 -2.59
N GLY A 177 17.81 -6.02 -1.54
CA GLY A 177 17.19 -6.93 -0.57
C GLY A 177 15.90 -6.37 0.03
N ILE A 178 15.87 -5.07 0.37
CA ILE A 178 14.67 -4.39 0.89
C ILE A 178 13.57 -4.33 -0.19
N PHE A 179 13.93 -4.05 -1.44
CA PHE A 179 12.98 -3.97 -2.56
C PHE A 179 12.48 -5.32 -3.09
N ILE A 180 13.05 -6.45 -2.65
CA ILE A 180 12.53 -7.78 -3.02
C ILE A 180 11.07 -7.93 -2.60
N ILE A 181 10.70 -7.50 -1.39
CA ILE A 181 9.34 -7.65 -0.86
C ILE A 181 8.29 -6.96 -1.75
N PRO A 182 8.42 -5.65 -2.07
CA PRO A 182 7.46 -4.98 -2.95
C PRO A 182 7.47 -5.55 -4.38
N PHE A 183 8.61 -5.98 -4.92
CA PHE A 183 8.66 -6.63 -6.24
C PHE A 183 8.00 -8.00 -6.25
N LEU A 184 8.15 -8.78 -5.17
CA LEU A 184 7.47 -10.05 -4.99
C LEU A 184 5.96 -9.85 -4.95
N TYR A 185 5.49 -8.82 -4.26
CA TYR A 185 4.07 -8.47 -4.22
C TYR A 185 3.52 -8.07 -5.60
N ILE A 186 4.19 -7.17 -6.33
CA ILE A 186 3.79 -6.81 -7.71
C ILE A 186 3.76 -8.05 -8.61
N SER A 187 4.82 -8.86 -8.55
CA SER A 187 4.94 -10.06 -9.38
C SER A 187 3.82 -11.05 -9.09
N TYR A 188 3.51 -11.27 -7.82
CA TYR A 188 2.40 -12.12 -7.38
C TYR A 188 1.05 -11.62 -7.91
N ILE A 189 0.77 -10.31 -7.80
CA ILE A 189 -0.52 -9.73 -8.21
C ILE A 189 -0.75 -9.86 -9.72
N TRP A 190 0.30 -9.68 -10.53
CA TRP A 190 0.17 -9.71 -11.99
C TRP A 190 0.24 -11.13 -12.54
N LEU A 191 1.26 -11.90 -12.17
CA LEU A 191 1.52 -13.22 -12.72
C LEU A 191 2.13 -14.16 -11.66
N PRO A 192 1.29 -14.83 -10.86
CA PRO A 192 1.76 -15.63 -9.72
C PRO A 192 2.67 -16.79 -10.12
N GLU A 193 2.44 -17.41 -11.30
CA GLU A 193 3.25 -18.51 -11.82
C GLU A 193 4.70 -18.11 -12.13
N ALA A 194 4.91 -16.85 -12.53
CA ALA A 194 6.23 -16.32 -12.87
C ALA A 194 6.80 -15.44 -11.74
N MET A 195 6.23 -15.51 -10.53
CA MET A 195 6.56 -14.59 -9.42
C MET A 195 8.07 -14.51 -9.16
N GLY A 196 8.76 -15.65 -9.11
CA GLY A 196 10.20 -15.70 -8.87
C GLY A 196 11.02 -15.05 -9.99
N VAL A 197 10.67 -15.32 -11.25
CA VAL A 197 11.38 -14.80 -12.43
C VAL A 197 11.17 -13.29 -12.56
N LEU A 198 9.94 -12.80 -12.36
CA LEU A 198 9.62 -11.38 -12.41
C LEU A 198 10.28 -10.61 -11.26
N THR A 199 10.28 -11.17 -10.05
CA THR A 199 10.96 -10.56 -8.90
C THR A 199 12.46 -10.41 -9.19
N PHE A 200 13.08 -11.47 -9.73
CA PHE A 200 14.48 -11.42 -10.15
C PHE A 200 14.73 -10.37 -11.22
N LEU A 201 13.89 -10.33 -12.26
CA LEU A 201 13.96 -9.32 -13.32
C LEU A 201 13.88 -7.90 -12.77
N PHE A 202 12.90 -7.61 -11.91
CA PHE A 202 12.76 -6.28 -11.29
C PHE A 202 13.95 -5.93 -10.40
N SER A 203 14.51 -6.90 -9.68
CA SER A 203 15.69 -6.72 -8.85
C SER A 203 16.93 -6.37 -9.70
N VAL A 204 17.10 -7.04 -10.84
CA VAL A 204 18.18 -6.75 -11.80
C VAL A 204 17.99 -5.37 -12.42
N VAL A 205 16.77 -5.03 -12.85
CA VAL A 205 16.46 -3.69 -13.39
C VAL A 205 16.76 -2.62 -12.34
N LEU A 206 16.34 -2.82 -11.09
CA LEU A 206 16.65 -1.90 -10.00
C LEU A 206 18.15 -1.77 -9.78
N PHE A 207 18.91 -2.86 -9.80
CA PHE A 207 20.37 -2.81 -9.69
C PHE A 207 21.00 -1.91 -10.76
N PHE A 208 20.59 -2.07 -12.02
CA PHE A 208 21.06 -1.20 -13.10
C PHE A 208 20.64 0.26 -12.90
N VAL A 209 19.40 0.51 -12.48
CA VAL A 209 18.92 1.87 -12.17
C VAL A 209 19.76 2.50 -11.06
N LEU A 210 20.00 1.77 -9.97
CA LEU A 210 20.80 2.25 -8.85
C LEU A 210 22.22 2.60 -9.30
N LEU A 211 22.89 1.72 -10.06
CA LEU A 211 24.23 1.99 -10.62
C LEU A 211 24.29 3.27 -11.46
N LEU A 212 23.22 3.60 -12.20
CA LEU A 212 23.16 4.80 -13.04
C LEU A 212 22.95 6.09 -12.23
N ILE A 213 22.22 6.03 -11.11
CA ILE A 213 21.84 7.23 -10.34
C ILE A 213 22.75 7.52 -9.16
N THR A 214 23.48 6.52 -8.66
CA THR A 214 24.48 6.69 -7.59
C THR A 214 25.84 7.02 -8.16
N ARG A 215 26.65 7.80 -7.44
CA ARG A 215 28.02 8.03 -7.82
C ARG A 215 28.84 6.82 -7.37
N SER A 216 29.18 5.96 -8.33
CA SER A 216 30.27 5.00 -8.10
C SER A 216 31.49 5.83 -7.73
N GLY A 217 31.98 5.64 -6.50
CA GLY A 217 33.08 6.39 -5.94
C GLY A 217 34.20 6.54 -6.95
N LYS A 218 34.84 7.72 -6.92
CA LYS A 218 36.15 7.93 -7.56
C LYS A 218 37.03 6.76 -7.14
N GLU A 219 37.19 5.78 -8.04
CA GLU A 219 38.16 4.71 -7.87
C GLU A 219 39.50 5.42 -7.67
N ALA A 220 40.08 5.22 -6.49
CA ALA A 220 41.26 5.92 -6.02
C ALA A 220 42.34 5.90 -7.10
N LYS A 221 42.73 7.09 -7.55
CA LYS A 221 44.06 7.33 -8.11
C LYS A 221 45.02 7.65 -6.98
#